data_AF-A0A940EI65-F1
#
_entry.id   AF-A0A940EI65-F1
#
_cell.length_a   1.000
_cell.length_b   1.000
_cell.length_c   1.000
_cell.angle_alpha   90.00
_cell.angle_beta   90.00
_cell.angle_gamma   90.00
#
_symmetry.space_group_name_H-M   'P 1'
#
loop_
_entity.id
_entity.type
_entity.pdbx_description
1 polymer ?
#
loop_
_entity_poly.entity_id
_entity_poly.type
_entity_poly.pdbx_seq_one_letter_code
_entity_poly.pdbx_strand_id
1 'polypeptide(L)'
;MTDKEDITNQAVAEGGSYELIQRRLSTLGDNLNQQLKQLNQNRIDTFGSTEMSVSARVRVRTEHNCVARDIAAIGDVLLFGYNVFLGLK
;
A
#
# COMPACT_ATOMS: atom_id res chain seq x y z
N MET A 1 -55.35 4.71 -5.71
CA MET A 1 -54.86 3.45 -5.10
C MET A 1 -53.41 3.13 -5.47
N THR A 2 -52.68 4.04 -6.13
CA THR A 2 -51.31 3.81 -6.64
C THR A 2 -50.23 4.39 -5.73
N ASP A 3 -50.55 5.41 -4.93
CA ASP A 3 -49.53 6.14 -4.16
C ASP A 3 -48.94 5.33 -2.99
N LYS A 4 -49.71 4.40 -2.40
CA LYS A 4 -49.31 3.70 -1.17
C LYS A 4 -48.30 2.58 -1.40
N GLU A 5 -48.22 2.03 -2.61
CA GLU A 5 -47.21 1.02 -2.99
C GLU A 5 -45.86 1.68 -3.31
N ASP A 6 -45.87 2.91 -3.82
CA ASP A 6 -44.66 3.66 -4.18
C ASP A 6 -43.87 4.09 -2.93
N ILE A 7 -44.54 4.69 -1.94
CA ILE A 7 -43.94 5.03 -0.63
C ILE A 7 -43.43 3.81 0.15
N THR A 8 -44.04 2.64 -0.04
CA THR A 8 -43.61 1.39 0.62
C THR A 8 -42.36 0.81 -0.05
N ASN A 9 -42.26 0.87 -1.39
CA ASN A 9 -41.03 0.53 -2.11
C ASN A 9 -39.89 1.54 -1.83
N GLN A 10 -40.22 2.81 -1.63
CA GLN A 10 -39.26 3.86 -1.30
C GLN A 10 -38.66 3.66 0.10
N ALA A 11 -39.47 3.29 1.10
CA ALA A 11 -38.98 2.96 2.44
C ALA A 11 -38.14 1.66 2.51
N VAL A 12 -38.39 0.69 1.63
CA VAL A 12 -37.55 -0.53 1.48
C VAL A 12 -36.24 -0.23 0.73
N ALA A 13 -36.25 0.78 -0.14
CA ALA A 13 -35.08 1.29 -0.84
C ALA A 13 -34.20 2.24 0.01
N GLU A 14 -34.77 2.92 1.01
CA GLU A 14 -34.13 4.02 1.76
C GLU A 14 -33.14 3.59 2.88
N GLY A 15 -32.85 2.30 3.07
CA GLY A 15 -31.73 1.90 3.95
C GLY A 15 -31.25 0.46 3.75
N GLY A 16 -32.18 -0.50 3.76
CA GLY A 16 -31.80 -1.91 3.86
C GLY A 16 -31.07 -2.49 2.63
N SER A 17 -31.32 -1.98 1.42
CA SER A 17 -30.68 -2.49 0.19
C SER A 17 -29.20 -2.08 0.10
N TYR A 18 -28.89 -0.81 0.38
CA TYR A 18 -27.52 -0.32 0.39
C TYR A 18 -26.70 -1.00 1.49
N GLU A 19 -27.22 -1.04 2.72
CA GLU A 19 -26.53 -1.69 3.84
C GLU A 19 -26.34 -3.19 3.62
N LEU A 20 -27.29 -3.86 2.95
CA LEU A 20 -27.16 -5.27 2.58
C LEU A 20 -26.04 -5.48 1.54
N ILE A 21 -25.99 -4.66 0.49
CA ILE A 21 -24.94 -4.73 -0.52
C ILE A 21 -23.57 -4.41 0.12
N GLN A 22 -23.50 -3.39 0.96
CA GLN A 22 -22.29 -3.02 1.69
C GLN A 22 -21.79 -4.17 2.58
N ARG A 23 -22.68 -4.81 3.36
CA ARG A 23 -22.33 -5.97 4.18
C ARG A 23 -21.82 -7.13 3.32
N ARG A 24 -22.48 -7.43 2.21
CA ARG A 24 -22.04 -8.50 1.28
C ARG A 24 -20.66 -8.22 0.70
N LEU A 25 -20.39 -6.98 0.27
CA LEU A 25 -19.08 -6.59 -0.25
C LEU A 25 -18.01 -6.68 0.84
N SER A 26 -18.31 -6.27 2.07
CA SER A 26 -17.39 -6.42 3.20
C SER A 26 -17.06 -7.90 3.45
N THR A 27 -18.08 -8.76 3.55
CA THR A 27 -17.89 -10.21 3.74
C THR A 27 -17.07 -10.82 2.61
N LEU A 28 -17.31 -10.44 1.35
CA LEU A 28 -16.51 -10.92 0.22
C LEU A 28 -15.05 -10.46 0.32
N GLY A 29 -14.82 -9.20 0.69
CA GLY A 29 -13.49 -8.65 0.91
C GLY A 29 -12.73 -9.39 2.02
N ASP A 30 -13.40 -9.69 3.13
CA ASP A 30 -12.82 -10.42 4.25
C ASP A 30 -12.44 -11.85 3.86
N ASN A 31 -13.33 -12.55 3.15
CA ASN A 31 -13.06 -13.91 2.65
C ASN A 31 -11.89 -13.93 1.67
N LEU A 32 -11.84 -12.97 0.73
CA LEU A 32 -10.73 -12.84 -0.21
C LEU A 32 -9.41 -12.57 0.53
N ASN A 33 -9.42 -11.67 1.51
CA ASN A 33 -8.25 -11.35 2.31
C ASN A 33 -7.73 -12.59 3.06
N GLN A 34 -8.64 -13.37 3.65
CA GLN A 34 -8.29 -14.63 4.31
C GLN A 34 -7.65 -15.64 3.35
N GLN A 35 -8.21 -15.81 2.15
CA GLN A 35 -7.64 -16.70 1.12
C GLN A 35 -6.26 -16.22 0.65
N LEU A 36 -6.08 -14.91 0.45
CA LEU A 36 -4.78 -14.33 0.07
C LEU A 36 -3.74 -14.52 1.17
N LYS A 37 -4.10 -14.36 2.44
CA LYS A 37 -3.20 -14.63 3.58
C LYS A 37 -2.78 -16.09 3.60
N GLN A 38 -3.72 -17.02 3.44
CA GLN A 38 -3.41 -18.44 3.39
C GLN A 38 -2.49 -18.79 2.22
N LEU A 39 -2.78 -18.25 1.02
CA LEU A 39 -1.94 -18.44 -0.15
C LEU A 39 -0.53 -17.90 0.08
N ASN A 40 -0.41 -16.71 0.67
CA ASN A 40 0.89 -16.12 0.99
C ASN A 40 1.64 -16.93 2.05
N GLN A 41 0.96 -17.49 3.05
CA GLN A 41 1.59 -18.37 4.02
C GLN A 41 2.14 -19.62 3.34
N ASN A 42 1.32 -20.30 2.52
CA ASN A 42 1.77 -21.46 1.75
C ASN A 42 2.96 -21.12 0.83
N ARG A 43 2.95 -19.93 0.22
CA ARG A 43 4.06 -19.42 -0.60
C ARG A 43 5.33 -19.26 0.24
N ILE A 44 5.23 -18.67 1.43
CA ILE A 44 6.37 -18.50 2.34
C ILE A 44 6.89 -19.87 2.81
N ASP A 45 6.01 -20.80 3.17
CA ASP A 45 6.39 -22.13 3.62
C ASP A 45 7.08 -22.94 2.51
N THR A 46 6.64 -22.78 1.26
CA THR A 46 7.18 -23.51 0.10
C THR A 46 8.48 -22.90 -0.44
N PHE A 47 8.54 -21.57 -0.54
CA PHE A 47 9.64 -20.87 -1.22
C PHE A 47 10.60 -20.16 -0.26
N GLY A 48 10.28 -20.10 1.03
CA GLY A 48 10.93 -19.24 2.00
C GLY A 48 10.44 -17.79 1.91
N SER A 49 10.77 -17.01 2.94
CA SER A 49 10.62 -15.55 2.93
C SER A 49 12.00 -14.91 3.04
N THR A 50 12.27 -13.90 2.23
CA THR A 50 13.40 -13.00 2.46
C THR A 50 12.85 -11.81 3.24
N GLU A 51 13.03 -11.82 4.55
CA GLU A 51 12.68 -10.66 5.37
C GLU A 51 13.69 -9.54 5.08
N MET A 52 13.27 -8.54 4.28
CA MET A 52 14.04 -7.30 4.16
C MET A 52 13.76 -6.42 5.38
N SER A 53 14.52 -6.66 6.45
CA SER A 53 14.56 -5.75 7.59
C SER A 53 15.60 -4.65 7.35
N VAL A 54 15.25 -3.41 7.72
CA VAL A 54 16.20 -2.30 7.67
C VAL A 54 17.19 -2.48 8.83
N SER A 55 18.37 -3.02 8.53
CA SER A 55 19.40 -3.26 9.56
C SER A 55 19.93 -1.95 10.17
N ALA A 56 20.00 -0.87 9.40
CA ALA A 56 20.50 0.42 9.86
C ALA A 56 19.98 1.57 8.99
N ARG A 57 19.95 2.77 9.58
CA ARG A 57 19.72 4.02 8.87
C ARG A 57 20.87 4.97 9.17
N VAL A 58 21.52 5.47 8.13
CA VAL A 58 22.59 6.46 8.23
C VAL A 58 22.16 7.72 7.48
N ARG A 59 22.48 8.89 8.04
CA ARG A 59 22.30 10.17 7.36
C ARG A 59 23.65 10.69 6.90
N VAL A 60 23.82 10.82 5.59
CA VAL A 60 25.02 11.41 4.98
C VAL A 60 24.77 12.91 4.75
N ARG A 61 25.72 13.75 5.15
CA ARG A 61 25.74 15.18 4.82
C ARG A 61 26.78 15.42 3.73
N THR A 62 26.41 16.16 2.71
CA THR A 62 27.31 16.66 1.66
C THR A 62 27.72 18.09 1.95
N GLU A 63 28.86 18.51 1.40
CA GLU A 63 29.37 19.89 1.55
C GLU A 63 28.46 20.93 0.88
N HIS A 64 27.78 20.53 -0.19
CA HIS A 64 26.85 21.38 -0.94
C HIS A 64 25.45 20.79 -0.96
N ASN A 65 24.45 21.67 -1.11
CA ASN A 65 23.08 21.24 -1.38
C ASN A 65 23.05 20.50 -2.72
N CYS A 66 22.58 19.26 -2.69
CA CYS A 66 22.53 18.41 -3.86
C CYS A 66 21.28 17.53 -3.88
N VAL A 67 20.98 17.03 -5.08
CA VAL A 67 19.91 16.04 -5.29
C VAL A 67 20.57 14.68 -5.51
N ALA A 68 20.25 13.72 -4.64
CA ALA A 68 20.71 12.34 -4.75
C ALA A 68 20.22 11.71 -6.06
N ARG A 69 21.10 11.02 -6.78
CA ARG A 69 20.78 10.31 -8.02
C ARG A 69 21.00 8.82 -7.92
N ASP A 70 22.12 8.41 -7.32
CA ASP A 70 22.46 6.99 -7.21
C ASP A 70 23.41 6.73 -6.04
N ILE A 71 23.50 5.48 -5.62
CA ILE A 71 24.38 5.02 -4.54
C ILE A 71 24.86 3.60 -4.85
N ALA A 72 26.18 3.39 -4.77
CA ALA A 72 26.79 2.09 -5.00
C ALA A 72 27.86 1.82 -3.93
N ALA A 73 27.88 0.61 -3.36
CA ALA A 73 28.93 0.17 -2.47
C ALA A 73 30.00 -0.59 -3.26
N ILE A 74 31.28 -0.21 -3.10
CA ILE A 74 32.44 -0.88 -3.70
C ILE A 74 33.44 -1.18 -2.59
N GLY A 75 33.43 -2.43 -2.12
CA GLY A 75 34.20 -2.82 -0.94
C GLY A 75 33.80 -1.97 0.27
N ASP A 76 34.78 -1.30 0.87
CA ASP A 76 34.58 -0.43 2.03
C ASP A 76 34.24 1.04 1.66
N VAL A 77 34.11 1.33 0.37
CA VAL A 77 33.82 2.70 -0.13
C VAL A 77 32.39 2.77 -0.64
N LEU A 78 31.70 3.87 -0.30
CA LEU A 78 30.39 4.18 -0.81
C LEU A 78 30.50 5.29 -1.87
N LEU A 79 30.22 4.94 -3.12
CA LEU A 79 30.01 5.92 -4.18
C LEU A 79 28.61 6.51 -4.06
N PHE A 80 28.54 7.82 -3.94
CA PHE A 80 27.30 8.57 -3.91
C PHE A 80 27.25 9.49 -5.13
N GLY A 81 26.31 9.23 -6.04
CA GLY A 81 26.05 10.05 -7.22
C GLY A 81 25.04 11.15 -6.89
N TYR A 82 25.41 12.40 -7.14
CA TYR A 82 24.56 13.55 -6.83
C TYR A 82 24.73 14.68 -7.84
N ASN A 83 23.67 15.47 -8.00
CA ASN A 83 23.71 16.72 -8.78
C ASN A 83 23.83 17.89 -7.81
N VAL A 84 24.92 18.66 -7.91
CA VAL A 84 25.06 19.94 -7.21
C VAL A 84 24.68 21.07 -8.14
N PHE A 85 23.90 22.01 -7.64
CA PHE A 85 23.81 23.32 -8.27
C PHE A 85 24.89 24.22 -7.66
N LEU A 86 26.02 24.34 -8.37
CA LEU A 86 27.03 25.33 -8.05
C LEU A 86 26.56 26.64 -8.69
N GLY A 87 25.95 27.53 -7.88
CA GLY A 87 25.68 28.89 -8.33
C GLY A 87 26.98 29.57 -8.79
N LEU A 88 26.87 30.51 -9.73
CA LEU A 88 28.02 31.31 -10.16
C LEU A 88 28.55 32.12 -8.97
N LYS A 89 29.87 32.12 -8.78
CA LYS A 89 30.58 33.05 -7.91
C LYS A 89 30.63 34.44 -8.54
#